data_AF-G0G9W2-F1
#
_entry.id   AF-G0G9W2-F1
#
_cell.length_a   1.000
_cell.length_b   1.000
_cell.length_c   1.000
_cell.angle_alpha   90.00
_cell.angle_beta   90.00
_cell.angle_gamma   90.00
#
_symmetry.space_group_name_H-M   'P 1'
#
loop_
_entity.id
_entity.type
_entity.pdbx_description
1 polymer ?
#
loop_
_entity_poly.entity_id
_entity_poly.type
_entity_poly.pdbx_seq_one_letter_code
_entity_poly.pdbx_strand_id
1 'polypeptide(L)'
;MNRIEWKWVFVSMGIFLVTEVVLRVGLTLFGILTLGIGFILFLFIKPAVYFLGGLLSGYISPGITLMEPALGAVLINVLSTVLYTPVFGIGKLLGLMISSLAAFFFALIGARTGERLQYLS
;
A
#
# COMPACT_ATOMS: atom_id res chain seq x y z
N MET A 1 18.90 3.34 16.29
CA MET A 1 18.20 2.60 15.22
C MET A 1 17.14 1.76 15.88
N ASN A 2 15.86 2.10 15.70
CA ASN A 2 14.77 1.29 16.24
C ASN A 2 14.79 -0.08 15.56
N ARG A 3 14.58 -1.15 16.33
CA ARG A 3 14.50 -2.50 15.78
C ARG A 3 13.21 -2.59 14.99
N ILE A 4 13.29 -3.01 13.73
CA ILE A 4 12.11 -3.26 12.89
C ILE A 4 11.29 -4.37 13.55
N GLU A 5 10.03 -4.06 13.87
CA GLU A 5 9.12 -5.06 14.41
C GLU A 5 8.39 -5.79 13.28
N TRP A 6 8.89 -6.97 12.90
CA TRP A 6 8.30 -7.80 11.84
C TRP A 6 6.82 -8.11 12.04
N LYS A 7 6.35 -8.19 13.29
CA LYS A 7 4.92 -8.32 13.61
C LYS A 7 4.09 -7.22 12.93
N TRP A 8 4.54 -5.97 13.02
CA TRP A 8 3.83 -4.84 12.41
C TRP A 8 3.94 -4.81 10.90
N VAL A 9 5.04 -5.30 10.33
CA VAL A 9 5.16 -5.47 8.87
C VAL A 9 4.05 -6.40 8.35
N PHE A 10 3.85 -7.56 8.99
CA PHE A 10 2.80 -8.51 8.58
C PHE A 10 1.38 -7.98 8.84
N VAL A 11 1.16 -7.29 9.97
CA VAL A 11 -0.13 -6.64 10.24
C VAL A 11 -0.43 -5.58 9.17
N SER A 12 0.56 -4.77 8.80
CA SER A 12 0.44 -3.77 7.74
C SER A 12 0.06 -4.41 6.41
N MET A 13 0.69 -5.54 6.04
CA MET A 13 0.33 -6.29 4.83
C MET A 13 -1.16 -6.69 4.83
N GLY A 14 -1.68 -7.15 5.97
CA GLY A 14 -3.10 -7.43 6.14
C GLY A 14 -3.97 -6.19 5.93
N ILE A 15 -3.58 -5.06 6.52
CA ILE A 15 -4.29 -3.77 6.36
C ILE A 15 -4.28 -3.32 4.89
N PHE A 16 -3.16 -3.47 4.18
CA PHE A 16 -3.08 -3.13 2.75
C PHE A 16 -4.02 -4.00 1.90
N LEU A 17 -4.08 -5.30 2.17
CA LEU A 17 -5.00 -6.20 1.47
C LEU A 17 -6.45 -5.81 1.70
N VAL A 18 -6.84 -5.56 2.96
CA VAL A 18 -8.20 -5.12 3.30
C VAL A 18 -8.51 -3.79 2.61
N THR A 19 -7.59 -2.83 2.68
CA THR A 19 -7.75 -1.51 2.05
C THR A 19 -7.91 -1.63 0.53
N GLU A 20 -7.11 -2.47 -0.12
CA GLU A 20 -7.22 -2.72 -1.56
C GLU A 20 -8.58 -3.32 -1.94
N VAL A 21 -9.04 -4.32 -1.18
CA VAL A 21 -10.34 -4.97 -1.41
C VAL A 21 -11.49 -3.98 -1.23
N VAL A 22 -11.49 -3.23 -0.11
CA VAL A 22 -12.55 -2.25 0.20
C VAL A 22 -12.64 -1.19 -0.90
N LEU A 23 -11.51 -0.63 -1.33
CA LEU A 23 -11.49 0.37 -2.39
C LEU A 23 -11.96 -0.20 -3.73
N ARG A 24 -11.50 -1.40 -4.12
CA ARG A 24 -11.94 -2.04 -5.37
C ARG A 24 -13.43 -2.34 -5.38
N VAL A 25 -13.96 -2.89 -4.29
CA VAL A 25 -15.39 -3.19 -4.15
C VAL A 25 -16.20 -1.90 -4.21
N GLY A 26 -15.80 -0.86 -3.47
CA GLY A 26 -16.46 0.45 -3.50
C GLY A 26 -16.52 1.01 -4.92
N LEU A 27 -15.40 1.06 -5.64
CA LEU A 27 -15.36 1.56 -7.02
C LEU A 27 -16.17 0.73 -8.01
N THR A 28 -16.28 -0.57 -7.77
CA THR A 28 -17.13 -1.47 -8.57
C THR A 28 -18.61 -1.14 -8.36
N LEU A 29 -19.03 -0.94 -7.12
CA LEU A 29 -20.43 -0.60 -6.78
C LEU A 29 -20.86 0.73 -7.39
N PHE A 30 -19.96 1.71 -7.48
CA PHE A 30 -20.23 2.99 -8.12
C PHE A 30 -20.08 2.98 -9.66
N GLY A 31 -19.80 1.82 -10.28
CA GLY A 31 -19.64 1.70 -11.74
C GLY A 31 -18.43 2.47 -12.30
N ILE A 32 -17.49 2.90 -11.46
CA ILE A 32 -16.37 3.74 -11.89
C ILE A 32 -15.40 2.92 -12.76
N LEU A 33 -15.25 1.63 -12.46
CA LEU A 33 -14.40 0.71 -13.23
C LEU A 33 -14.89 0.47 -14.67
N THR A 34 -16.16 0.77 -14.99
CA THR A 34 -16.73 0.56 -16.34
C THR A 34 -16.63 1.79 -17.25
N LEU A 35 -16.09 2.91 -16.76
CA LEU A 35 -16.03 4.19 -17.50
C LEU A 35 -14.90 4.27 -18.56
N GLY A 36 -14.19 3.18 -18.84
CA GLY A 36 -13.08 3.16 -19.82
C GLY A 36 -11.82 3.93 -19.40
N ILE A 37 -11.82 4.60 -18.24
CA ILE A 37 -10.70 5.38 -17.68
C ILE A 37 -9.72 4.52 -16.85
N GLY A 38 -9.55 3.25 -17.22
CA GLY A 38 -8.81 2.27 -16.42
C GLY A 38 -7.37 2.68 -16.07
N PHE A 39 -6.67 3.36 -16.98
CA PHE A 39 -5.32 3.87 -16.72
C PHE A 39 -5.29 5.01 -15.70
N ILE A 40 -6.20 5.97 -15.80
CA ILE A 40 -6.32 7.09 -14.87
C ILE A 40 -6.67 6.56 -13.48
N LEU A 41 -7.63 5.64 -13.42
CA LEU A 41 -8.00 4.96 -12.19
C LEU A 41 -6.81 4.23 -11.58
N PHE A 42 -6.03 3.49 -12.36
CA PHE A 42 -4.82 2.85 -11.85
C PHE A 42 -3.82 3.86 -11.26
N LEU A 43 -3.61 5.00 -11.93
CA LEU A 43 -2.67 6.04 -11.51
C LEU A 43 -3.05 6.66 -10.15
N PHE A 44 -4.33 6.80 -9.83
CA PHE A 44 -4.78 7.41 -8.57
C PHE A 44 -5.11 6.38 -7.49
N ILE A 45 -5.73 5.25 -7.86
CA ILE A 45 -6.19 4.24 -6.89
C ILE A 45 -5.01 3.56 -6.23
N LYS A 46 -3.98 3.14 -6.98
CA LYS A 46 -2.84 2.42 -6.37
C LYS A 46 -2.12 3.27 -5.32
N PRO A 47 -1.74 4.53 -5.61
CA PRO A 47 -1.24 5.44 -4.58
C PRO A 47 -2.20 5.66 -3.42
N ALA A 48 -3.51 5.78 -3.68
CA ALA A 48 -4.50 5.94 -2.62
C ALA A 48 -4.58 4.72 -1.70
N VAL A 49 -4.51 3.50 -2.24
CA VAL A 49 -4.44 2.25 -1.45
C VAL A 49 -3.19 2.26 -0.55
N TYR A 50 -2.03 2.63 -1.10
CA TYR A 50 -0.79 2.67 -0.33
C TYR A 50 -0.81 3.77 0.74
N PHE A 51 -1.34 4.94 0.42
CA PHE A 51 -1.48 6.02 1.38
C PHE A 51 -2.46 5.66 2.50
N LEU A 52 -3.66 5.17 2.17
CA LEU A 52 -4.68 4.83 3.15
C LEU A 52 -4.29 3.62 4.00
N GLY A 53 -3.71 2.59 3.40
CA GLY A 53 -3.20 1.45 4.14
C GLY A 53 -2.05 1.83 5.07
N GLY A 54 -1.16 2.72 4.61
CA GLY A 54 -0.11 3.30 5.45
C GLY A 54 -0.69 4.13 6.60
N LEU A 55 -1.69 4.97 6.32
CA LEU A 55 -2.38 5.80 7.31
C LEU A 55 -3.04 4.97 8.39
N LEU A 56 -3.84 3.97 8.01
CA LEU A 56 -4.50 3.07 8.95
C LEU A 56 -3.48 2.29 9.78
N SER A 57 -2.44 1.77 9.13
CA SER A 57 -1.38 1.06 9.83
C SER A 57 -0.65 1.94 10.83
N GLY A 58 -0.25 3.15 10.43
CA GLY A 58 0.44 4.11 11.30
C GLY A 58 -0.42 4.61 12.46
N TYR A 59 -1.74 4.74 12.26
CA TYR A 59 -2.68 5.13 13.30
C TYR A 59 -2.87 4.04 14.38
N ILE A 60 -2.86 2.77 13.97
CA ILE A 60 -3.07 1.63 14.87
C ILE A 60 -1.77 1.20 15.56
N SER A 61 -0.63 1.37 14.89
CA SER A 61 0.66 0.95 15.40
C SER A 61 1.20 1.85 16.52
N PRO A 62 2.09 1.39 17.40
CA PRO A 62 2.74 2.23 18.41
C PRO A 62 3.60 3.28 17.71
N GLY A 63 3.51 4.55 18.11
CA GLY A 63 3.97 5.75 17.40
C GLY A 63 5.48 5.93 17.12
N ILE A 64 6.15 4.86 16.68
CA ILE A 64 7.57 4.79 16.28
C ILE A 64 7.71 3.92 15.00
N THR A 65 6.64 3.31 14.49
CA THR A 65 6.70 2.33 13.40
C THR A 65 6.35 2.91 12.04
N LEU A 66 7.16 3.85 11.56
CA LEU A 66 7.00 4.43 10.21
C LEU A 66 7.54 3.53 9.10
N MET A 67 8.56 2.73 9.41
CA MET A 67 9.26 1.91 8.43
C MET A 67 8.53 0.59 8.15
N GLU A 68 7.84 0.05 9.15
CA GLU A 68 7.14 -1.22 9.10
C GLU A 68 5.98 -1.20 8.09
N PRO A 69 5.11 -0.17 8.06
CA PRO A 69 4.07 -0.05 7.04
C PRO A 69 4.64 0.12 5.64
N ALA A 70 5.74 0.88 5.50
CA ALA A 70 6.39 1.09 4.21
C ALA A 70 7.00 -0.22 3.66
N LEU A 71 7.64 -1.01 4.52
CA LEU A 71 8.14 -2.34 4.17
C LEU A 71 6.99 -3.31 3.86
N GLY A 72 5.90 -3.26 4.63
CA GLY A 72 4.71 -4.05 4.38
C GLY A 72 4.10 -3.77 3.00
N ALA A 73 4.03 -2.50 2.60
CA ALA A 73 3.56 -2.08 1.29
C ALA A 73 4.43 -2.60 0.14
N VAL A 74 5.76 -2.56 0.32
CA VAL A 74 6.71 -3.11 -0.67
C VAL A 74 6.55 -4.62 -0.77
N LEU A 75 6.54 -5.32 0.36
CA LEU A 75 6.44 -6.78 0.39
C LEU A 75 5.14 -7.27 -0.23
N ILE A 76 4.01 -6.63 0.08
CA ILE A 76 2.73 -7.03 -0.52
C ILE A 76 2.67 -6.73 -2.02
N ASN A 77 3.29 -5.64 -2.49
CA ASN A 77 3.38 -5.31 -3.92
C ASN A 77 4.26 -6.33 -4.67
N VAL A 78 5.43 -6.67 -4.12
CA VAL A 78 6.31 -7.71 -4.68
C VAL A 78 5.61 -9.05 -4.70
N LEU A 79 5.02 -9.48 -3.58
CA LEU A 79 4.32 -10.76 -3.48
C LEU A 79 3.17 -10.84 -4.49
N SER A 80 2.34 -9.79 -4.58
CA SER A 80 1.25 -9.74 -5.56
C SER A 80 1.80 -9.83 -6.99
N THR A 81 2.85 -9.09 -7.31
CA THR A 81 3.42 -9.09 -8.66
C THR A 81 3.98 -10.46 -9.04
N VAL A 82 4.68 -11.13 -8.11
CA VAL A 82 5.26 -12.47 -8.31
C VAL A 82 4.17 -13.53 -8.49
N LEU A 83 3.12 -13.50 -7.67
CA LEU A 83 2.04 -14.49 -7.74
C LEU A 83 1.18 -14.37 -9.00
N TYR A 84 0.92 -13.15 -9.47
CA TYR A 84 0.05 -12.89 -10.62
C TYR A 84 0.81 -12.78 -11.96
N THR A 85 2.14 -12.91 -11.97
CA THR A 85 2.95 -12.80 -13.18
C THR A 85 3.64 -14.12 -13.53
N PRO A 86 3.22 -14.82 -14.59
CA PRO A 86 3.83 -16.09 -14.98
C PRO A 86 5.19 -15.94 -15.69
N VAL A 87 5.49 -14.77 -16.27
CA VAL A 87 6.76 -14.52 -16.99
C VAL A 87 7.36 -13.20 -16.57
N PHE A 88 8.60 -13.25 -16.07
CA PHE A 88 9.39 -12.09 -15.67
C PHE A 88 10.32 -11.64 -16.80
N GLY A 89 9.96 -10.55 -17.47
CA GLY A 89 10.84 -9.84 -18.39
C GLY A 89 11.42 -8.57 -17.77
N ILE A 90 12.45 -7.99 -18.41
CA ILE A 90 13.11 -6.75 -17.97
C ILE A 90 12.13 -5.59 -17.76
N GLY A 91 11.14 -5.42 -18.64
CA GLY A 91 10.13 -4.37 -18.48
C GLY A 91 9.29 -4.54 -17.21
N LYS A 92 9.00 -5.78 -16.81
CA LYS A 92 8.25 -6.07 -15.58
C LYS A 92 9.10 -5.89 -14.33
N LEU A 93 10.40 -6.20 -14.39
CA LEU A 93 11.33 -5.89 -13.31
C LEU A 93 11.40 -4.38 -13.06
N LEU A 94 11.54 -3.58 -14.10
CA LEU A 94 11.52 -2.11 -13.99
C LEU A 94 10.18 -1.61 -13.42
N GLY A 95 9.06 -2.13 -13.91
CA GLY A 95 7.73 -1.81 -13.38
C GLY A 95 7.57 -2.19 -11.91
N LEU A 96 8.11 -3.34 -11.49
CA LEU A 96 8.11 -3.76 -10.09
C LEU A 96 8.94 -2.82 -9.21
N MET A 97 10.11 -2.40 -9.68
CA MET A 97 10.96 -1.46 -8.93
C MET A 97 10.27 -0.10 -8.76
N ILE A 98 9.71 0.45 -9.84
CA ILE A 98 9.00 1.74 -9.80
C ILE A 98 7.76 1.65 -8.92
N SER A 99 6.95 0.60 -9.07
CA SER A 99 5.75 0.41 -8.25
C SER A 99 6.06 0.16 -6.78
N SER A 100 7.14 -0.56 -6.47
CA SER A 100 7.59 -0.77 -5.09
C SER A 100 8.10 0.51 -4.46
N LEU A 101 8.83 1.34 -5.23
CA LEU A 101 9.29 2.64 -4.77
C LEU A 101 8.09 3.57 -4.48
N ALA A 102 7.10 3.60 -5.38
CA ALA A 102 5.86 4.33 -5.15
C ALA A 102 5.12 3.80 -3.90
N ALA A 103 4.97 2.48 -3.76
CA ALA A 103 4.34 1.86 -2.61
C ALA A 103 5.02 2.28 -1.30
N PHE A 104 6.36 2.26 -1.27
CA PHE A 104 7.15 2.68 -0.13
C PHE A 104 6.88 4.15 0.25
N PHE A 105 6.99 5.08 -0.70
CA PHE A 105 6.80 6.51 -0.41
C PHE A 105 5.38 6.84 0.02
N PHE A 106 4.37 6.35 -0.70
CA PHE A 106 2.97 6.63 -0.35
C PHE A 106 2.59 6.02 1.00
N ALA A 107 3.03 4.79 1.29
CA ALA A 107 2.81 4.17 2.59
C ALA A 107 3.52 4.92 3.72
N LEU A 108 4.75 5.39 3.50
CA LEU A 108 5.50 6.18 4.49
C LEU A 108 4.81 7.50 4.81
N ILE A 109 4.34 8.23 3.78
CA ILE A 109 3.60 9.48 3.96
C ILE A 109 2.27 9.22 4.68
N GLY A 110 1.58 8.15 4.30
CA GLY A 110 0.36 7.68 4.96
C GLY A 110 0.60 7.41 6.45
N ALA A 111 1.58 6.55 6.76
CA ALA A 111 1.92 6.18 8.13
C ALA A 111 2.29 7.38 9.00
N ARG A 112 3.08 8.32 8.46
CA ARG A 112 3.40 9.57 9.15
C ARG A 112 2.18 10.42 9.45
N THR A 113 1.20 10.41 8.56
CA THR A 113 -0.07 11.11 8.78
C THR A 113 -0.91 10.37 9.83
N GLY A 114 -0.96 9.04 9.78
CA GLY A 114 -1.65 8.19 10.75
C GLY A 114 -1.12 8.34 12.17
N GLU A 115 0.20 8.28 12.36
CA GLU A 115 0.82 8.49 13.67
C GLU A 115 0.52 9.88 14.22
N ARG A 116 0.58 10.93 13.38
CA ARG A 116 0.22 12.29 13.81
C ARG A 116 -1.23 12.39 14.29
N LEU A 117 -2.15 11.70 13.62
CA LEU A 117 -3.55 11.64 14.02
C LEU A 117 -3.73 10.90 15.34
N GLN A 118 -2.95 9.83 15.57
CA GLN A 118 -2.94 9.08 16.82
C GLN A 118 -2.45 9.92 18.01
N TYR A 119 -1.44 10.78 17.81
CA TYR A 119 -0.96 11.70 18.86
C TYR A 119 -1.96 12.80 19.23
N LEU A 120 -2.94 13.08 18.36
CA LEU A 120 -3.95 14.13 18.56
C LEU A 120 -5.26 13.60 19.19
N SER A 121 -5.44 12.27 19.26
CA SER A 121 -6.63 11.59 19.81
C SER A 121 -6.39 11.11 21.24
#